data_AF-A0AAV4HR84-F1
#
_entry.id   AF-A0AAV4HR84-F1
#
_cell.length_a   1.000
_cell.length_b   1.000
_cell.length_c   1.000
_cell.angle_alpha   90.00
_cell.angle_beta   90.00
_cell.angle_gamma   90.00
#
_symmetry.space_group_name_H-M   'P 1'
#
loop_
_entity.id
_entity.type
_entity.pdbx_description
1 polymer ?
#
loop_
_entity_poly.entity_id
_entity_poly.type
_entity_poly.pdbx_seq_one_letter_code
_entity_poly.pdbx_strand_id
1 'polypeptide(L)'
;MPKNRNGPDAFSSIHRRGPDMQHQAQRPPALVEPDGKRYSLYNRQVSYLGWQFNLRMSTLSGPQLFDVRFRGDRIAYEISLQELVVIYSAHNPMHQVADVADSASYLGTMAKSLVPGADCPESSTFISNTLAGQLIKGPVRFPNVWCMFEHTSSLPLRRHMAYGFVHGSFYGGMMDSHLTLRTVLTFGNYDYVVDFSFHQNGLMDVQIASTGYLMVSPYSKEDSNYGFRVQDHIIGNLHHHLFHFKVDMDVGGSTENRYSTLDIHKDKTLLTSDRRVTYYQTKIKQSLKSKERNALYKYNFEKPAYHIVHNNNNKTRFDEMRGYR
;
A
#
# COMPACT_ATOMS: atom_id res chain seq x y z
N MET A 1 5.52 5.77 47.70
CA MET A 1 5.93 4.51 47.03
C MET A 1 6.10 4.80 45.55
N PRO A 2 7.19 4.35 44.88
CA PRO A 2 7.28 4.53 43.44
C PRO A 2 6.16 3.70 42.80
N LYS A 3 5.24 4.37 42.07
CA LYS A 3 4.25 3.69 41.24
C LYS A 3 4.98 2.64 40.41
N ASN A 4 4.48 1.41 40.40
CA ASN A 4 5.08 0.30 39.68
C ASN A 4 5.24 0.71 38.19
N ARG A 5 6.47 1.11 37.80
CA ARG A 5 6.75 1.74 36.50
C ARG A 5 6.63 0.77 35.33
N ASN A 6 6.48 -0.53 35.61
CA ASN A 6 6.33 -1.60 34.62
C ASN A 6 5.00 -2.38 34.79
N GLY A 7 4.04 -1.82 35.53
CA GLY A 7 2.71 -2.41 35.67
C GLY A 7 1.81 -2.15 34.47
N PRO A 8 0.61 -2.76 34.42
CA PRO A 8 -0.36 -2.53 33.34
C PRO A 8 -0.78 -1.06 33.20
N ASP A 9 -0.64 -0.27 34.27
CA ASP A 9 -0.91 1.17 34.29
C ASP A 9 0.28 2.06 33.86
N ALA A 10 1.44 1.49 33.52
CA ALA A 10 2.61 2.26 33.07
C ALA A 10 2.37 2.88 31.70
N PHE A 11 2.54 4.19 31.49
CA PHE A 11 2.10 4.89 30.26
C PHE A 11 2.53 4.24 28.92
N SER A 12 3.66 3.51 28.91
CA SER A 12 4.20 2.82 27.75
C SER A 12 3.54 1.47 27.44
N SER A 13 2.66 0.95 28.30
CA SER A 13 1.99 -0.33 28.07
C SER A 13 0.77 -0.21 27.14
N ILE A 14 0.56 -1.23 26.30
CA ILE A 14 -0.60 -1.37 25.40
C ILE A 14 -1.90 -1.81 26.09
N HIS A 15 -1.90 -2.03 27.41
CA HIS A 15 -3.12 -2.39 28.11
C HIS A 15 -4.16 -1.27 28.00
N ARG A 16 -5.43 -1.68 27.83
CA ARG A 16 -6.59 -0.80 27.72
C ARG A 16 -6.67 0.11 28.95
N ARG A 17 -6.97 1.39 28.71
CA ARG A 17 -7.11 2.44 29.73
C ARG A 17 -8.19 3.44 29.34
N GLY A 18 -8.56 4.26 30.32
CA GLY A 18 -9.62 5.25 30.17
C GLY A 18 -10.99 4.64 30.43
N PRO A 19 -12.04 5.46 30.44
CA PRO A 19 -13.39 4.98 30.63
C PRO A 19 -13.82 4.09 29.46
N ASP A 20 -14.62 3.07 29.77
CA ASP A 20 -15.22 2.23 28.74
C ASP A 20 -16.19 3.07 27.89
N MET A 21 -15.97 3.06 26.57
CA MET A 21 -16.80 3.81 25.61
C MET A 21 -18.18 3.17 25.38
N GLN A 22 -18.38 1.95 25.85
CA GLN A 22 -19.65 1.22 25.74
C GLN A 22 -20.16 0.85 27.13
N HIS A 23 -21.44 1.11 27.40
CA HIS A 23 -22.11 0.70 28.64
C HIS A 23 -22.23 -0.83 28.76
N GLN A 24 -22.25 -1.56 27.64
CA GLN A 24 -22.31 -3.01 27.59
C GLN A 24 -21.32 -3.52 26.54
N ALA A 25 -20.46 -4.46 26.93
CA ALA A 25 -19.48 -5.04 26.01
C ALA A 25 -20.17 -5.82 24.89
N GLN A 26 -20.01 -5.36 23.65
CA GLN A 26 -20.48 -6.03 22.45
C GLN A 26 -19.30 -6.43 21.57
N ARG A 27 -19.44 -7.57 20.86
CA ARG A 27 -18.43 -7.98 19.87
C ARG A 27 -18.45 -7.00 18.69
N PRO A 28 -17.28 -6.65 18.11
CA PRO A 28 -17.24 -5.83 16.91
C PRO A 28 -17.85 -6.58 15.72
N PRO A 29 -18.25 -5.88 14.64
CA PRO A 29 -18.61 -6.51 13.38
C PRO A 29 -17.50 -7.45 12.89
N ALA A 30 -17.87 -8.61 12.39
CA ALA A 30 -16.94 -9.61 11.86
C ALA A 30 -17.16 -9.80 10.36
N LEU A 31 -16.07 -10.01 9.64
CA LEU A 31 -16.09 -10.44 8.25
C LEU A 31 -16.48 -11.92 8.19
N VAL A 32 -17.41 -12.27 7.29
CA VAL A 32 -17.86 -13.64 7.08
C VAL A 32 -17.80 -13.98 5.59
N GLU A 33 -17.39 -15.21 5.27
CA GLU A 33 -17.33 -15.76 3.91
C GLU A 33 -18.41 -16.86 3.80
N PRO A 34 -19.67 -16.51 3.49
CA PRO A 34 -20.81 -17.43 3.62
C PRO A 34 -20.72 -18.66 2.72
N ASP A 35 -20.17 -18.50 1.51
CA ASP A 35 -19.97 -19.58 0.54
C ASP A 35 -18.52 -20.10 0.55
N GLY A 36 -17.75 -19.75 1.58
CA GLY A 36 -16.32 -20.01 1.65
C GLY A 36 -15.47 -19.08 0.80
N LYS A 37 -14.20 -19.46 0.62
CA LYS A 37 -13.17 -18.62 -0.01
C LYS A 37 -13.28 -18.64 -1.52
N ARG A 38 -13.35 -17.47 -2.15
CA ARG A 38 -13.38 -17.32 -3.63
C ARG A 38 -12.00 -17.14 -4.27
N TYR A 39 -10.97 -17.41 -3.48
CA TYR A 39 -9.57 -17.41 -3.89
C TYR A 39 -8.94 -18.74 -3.49
N SER A 40 -7.85 -19.11 -4.17
CA SER A 40 -7.11 -20.33 -3.90
C SER A 40 -5.62 -20.06 -3.80
N LEU A 41 -4.94 -20.83 -2.95
CA LEU A 41 -3.48 -20.85 -2.82
C LEU A 41 -2.99 -22.26 -3.14
N TYR A 42 -2.15 -22.38 -4.17
CA TYR A 42 -1.42 -23.61 -4.45
C TYR A 42 0.08 -23.32 -4.40
N ASN A 43 0.79 -23.95 -3.47
CA ASN A 43 2.16 -23.61 -3.10
C ASN A 43 2.33 -22.13 -2.72
N ARG A 44 2.82 -21.32 -3.66
CA ARG A 44 3.02 -19.87 -3.51
C ARG A 44 2.23 -19.06 -4.54
N GLN A 45 1.45 -19.74 -5.39
CA GLN A 45 0.63 -19.11 -6.41
C GLN A 45 -0.78 -18.87 -5.86
N VAL A 46 -1.23 -17.64 -5.97
CA VAL A 46 -2.58 -17.20 -5.63
C VAL A 46 -3.39 -17.06 -6.91
N SER A 47 -4.65 -17.48 -6.85
CA SER A 47 -5.65 -17.20 -7.88
C SER A 47 -6.90 -16.60 -7.25
N TYR A 48 -7.41 -15.50 -7.80
CA TYR A 48 -8.61 -14.81 -7.33
C TYR A 48 -9.34 -14.12 -8.49
N LEU A 49 -10.55 -14.60 -8.84
CA LEU A 49 -11.29 -14.12 -10.00
C LEU A 49 -10.40 -14.12 -11.27
N GLY A 50 -10.09 -12.94 -11.81
CA GLY A 50 -9.17 -12.79 -12.94
C GLY A 50 -7.69 -12.72 -12.55
N TRP A 51 -7.35 -12.58 -11.28
CA TRP A 51 -5.98 -12.40 -10.80
C TRP A 51 -5.24 -13.70 -10.63
N GLN A 52 -3.96 -13.70 -11.03
CA GLN A 52 -3.00 -14.74 -10.70
C GLN A 52 -1.64 -14.11 -10.42
N PHE A 53 -0.95 -14.57 -9.36
CA PHE A 53 0.39 -14.10 -9.01
C PHE A 53 1.07 -15.08 -8.06
N ASN A 54 2.39 -14.98 -7.93
CA ASN A 54 3.19 -15.75 -6.98
C ASN A 54 3.72 -14.84 -5.88
N LEU A 55 3.73 -15.30 -4.63
CA LEU A 55 4.26 -14.55 -3.50
C LEU A 55 5.59 -15.10 -2.99
N ARG A 56 6.48 -14.21 -2.57
CA ARG A 56 7.77 -14.53 -1.94
C ARG A 56 8.05 -13.53 -0.82
N MET A 57 8.72 -14.01 0.23
CA MET A 57 9.40 -13.13 1.19
C MET A 57 10.90 -13.26 0.97
N SER A 58 11.50 -12.20 0.45
CA SER A 58 12.95 -12.07 0.33
C SER A 58 13.53 -11.83 1.72
N THR A 59 14.51 -12.63 2.14
CA THR A 59 15.25 -12.40 3.39
C THR A 59 15.77 -10.96 3.46
N LEU A 60 16.28 -10.42 2.34
CA LEU A 60 16.88 -9.08 2.29
C LEU A 60 15.84 -7.95 2.28
N SER A 61 14.95 -7.95 1.30
CA SER A 61 14.10 -6.78 1.00
C SER A 61 12.64 -6.92 1.44
N GLY A 62 12.24 -8.11 1.92
CA GLY A 62 10.89 -8.35 2.41
C GLY A 62 9.90 -8.81 1.32
N PRO A 63 8.65 -8.32 1.32
CA PRO A 63 7.56 -8.86 0.51
C PRO A 63 7.73 -8.62 -0.99
N GLN A 64 7.46 -9.65 -1.78
CA GLN A 64 7.55 -9.61 -3.25
C GLN A 64 6.43 -10.42 -3.91
N LEU A 65 5.96 -9.92 -5.04
CA LEU A 65 5.00 -10.57 -5.92
C LEU A 65 5.62 -10.74 -7.31
N PHE A 66 5.38 -11.90 -7.93
CA PHE A 66 5.91 -12.27 -9.24
C PHE A 66 4.84 -12.78 -10.19
N ASP A 67 5.04 -12.51 -11.48
CA ASP A 67 4.14 -12.91 -12.57
C ASP A 67 2.68 -12.48 -12.30
N VAL A 68 2.50 -11.19 -12.01
CA VAL A 68 1.19 -10.61 -11.70
C VAL A 68 0.37 -10.47 -12.97
N ARG A 69 -0.74 -11.20 -13.03
CA ARG A 69 -1.63 -11.29 -14.20
C ARG A 69 -3.06 -10.93 -13.84
N PHE A 70 -3.77 -10.36 -14.82
CA PHE A 70 -5.21 -10.18 -14.78
C PHE A 70 -5.84 -10.68 -16.07
N ARG A 71 -6.76 -11.64 -15.95
CA ARG A 71 -7.45 -12.33 -17.06
C ARG A 71 -6.46 -12.93 -18.08
N GLY A 72 -5.39 -13.53 -17.57
CA GLY A 72 -4.34 -14.20 -18.37
C GLY A 72 -3.22 -13.28 -18.84
N ASP A 73 -3.49 -11.99 -19.01
CA ASP A 73 -2.48 -11.00 -19.42
C ASP A 73 -1.58 -10.62 -18.24
N ARG A 74 -0.26 -10.67 -18.43
CA ARG A 74 0.70 -10.13 -17.46
C ARG A 74 0.62 -8.61 -17.42
N ILE A 75 0.61 -8.07 -16.21
CA ILE A 75 0.66 -6.64 -15.92
C ILE A 75 2.08 -6.27 -15.47
N ALA A 76 2.62 -7.04 -14.53
CA ALA A 76 3.95 -6.85 -13.98
C ALA A 76 4.65 -8.20 -13.78
N TYR A 77 5.94 -8.25 -14.12
CA TYR A 77 6.79 -9.38 -13.80
C TYR A 77 7.12 -9.43 -12.30
N GLU A 78 7.43 -8.28 -11.70
CA GLU A 78 7.78 -8.15 -10.28
C GLU A 78 7.18 -6.89 -9.67
N ILE A 79 6.58 -7.03 -8.49
CA ILE A 79 6.22 -5.91 -7.61
C ILE A 79 6.79 -6.24 -6.24
N SER A 80 7.75 -5.45 -5.75
CA SER A 80 8.49 -5.81 -4.53
C SER A 80 8.93 -4.61 -3.72
N LEU A 81 8.84 -4.75 -2.39
CA LEU A 81 9.51 -3.82 -1.48
C LEU A 81 11.03 -3.96 -1.68
N GLN A 82 11.69 -2.82 -1.82
CA GLN A 82 13.14 -2.72 -1.98
C GLN A 82 13.79 -2.17 -0.74
N GLU A 83 13.21 -1.12 -0.15
CA GLU A 83 13.76 -0.46 1.02
C GLU A 83 12.67 0.23 1.85
N LEU A 84 12.94 0.34 3.14
CA LEU A 84 12.28 1.20 4.09
C LEU A 84 13.34 2.06 4.77
N VAL A 85 13.24 3.37 4.61
CA VAL A 85 14.16 4.32 5.24
C VAL A 85 13.42 5.16 6.27
N VAL A 86 14.02 5.32 7.45
CA VAL A 86 13.60 6.27 8.47
C VAL A 86 14.73 7.26 8.74
N ILE A 87 14.47 8.54 8.46
CA ILE A 87 15.43 9.64 8.63
C ILE A 87 14.95 10.49 9.79
N TYR A 88 15.74 10.58 10.87
CA TYR A 88 15.39 11.33 12.07
C TYR A 88 15.96 12.76 12.07
N SER A 89 15.37 13.60 12.90
CA SER A 89 15.90 14.89 13.29
C SER A 89 15.67 15.10 14.78
N ALA A 90 16.71 15.46 15.52
CA ALA A 90 16.67 15.62 16.98
C ALA A 90 17.83 16.50 17.47
N HIS A 91 17.72 17.08 18.67
CA HIS A 91 18.89 17.64 19.37
C HIS A 91 19.74 16.52 20.01
N ASN A 92 19.11 15.42 20.42
CA ASN A 92 19.80 14.26 20.96
C ASN A 92 20.80 13.67 19.93
N PRO A 93 22.10 13.54 20.25
CA PRO A 93 23.13 13.14 19.27
C PRO A 93 22.89 11.80 18.58
N MET A 94 22.32 10.81 19.29
CA MET A 94 22.04 9.49 18.70
C MET A 94 20.94 9.56 17.64
N HIS A 95 19.89 10.36 17.89
CA HIS A 95 18.77 10.51 16.96
C HIS A 95 19.08 11.52 15.85
N GLN A 96 19.97 12.48 16.10
CA GLN A 96 20.40 13.47 15.12
C GLN A 96 21.07 12.82 13.88
N VAL A 97 21.71 11.67 14.07
CA VAL A 97 22.42 10.93 13.00
C VAL A 97 21.75 9.60 12.65
N ALA A 98 20.51 9.39 13.11
CA ALA A 98 19.78 8.16 12.85
C ALA A 98 19.12 8.21 11.47
N ASP A 99 19.88 7.79 10.46
CA ASP A 99 19.41 7.53 9.10
C ASP A 99 19.40 6.02 8.88
N VAL A 100 18.25 5.40 9.11
CA VAL A 100 18.11 3.94 9.14
C VAL A 100 17.59 3.45 7.80
N ALA A 101 18.38 2.65 7.10
CA ALA A 101 17.96 1.87 5.94
C ALA A 101 17.73 0.42 6.39
N ASP A 102 16.47 0.03 6.55
CA ASP A 102 16.09 -1.18 7.27
C ASP A 102 16.47 -2.46 6.50
N SER A 103 16.62 -2.42 5.17
CA SER A 103 17.06 -3.57 4.37
C SER A 103 18.44 -4.09 4.78
N ALA A 104 19.30 -3.23 5.34
CA ALA A 104 20.59 -3.63 5.90
C ALA A 104 20.44 -4.64 7.06
N SER A 105 19.26 -4.69 7.68
CA SER A 105 18.91 -5.63 8.73
C SER A 105 18.07 -6.82 8.25
N TYR A 106 18.02 -7.07 6.94
CA TYR A 106 17.30 -8.19 6.33
C TYR A 106 15.79 -8.13 6.62
N LEU A 107 15.09 -7.18 5.99
CA LEU A 107 13.66 -6.88 6.19
C LEU A 107 12.75 -8.11 6.21
N GLY A 108 12.99 -9.12 5.37
CA GLY A 108 12.15 -10.31 5.37
C GLY A 108 12.21 -11.13 6.65
N THR A 109 13.33 -11.09 7.37
CA THR A 109 13.49 -11.74 8.68
C THR A 109 12.73 -11.02 9.80
N MET A 110 12.29 -9.79 9.54
CA MET A 110 11.50 -8.97 10.47
C MET A 110 10.01 -9.27 10.37
N ALA A 111 9.59 -10.08 9.40
CA ALA A 111 8.21 -10.50 9.26
C ALA A 111 7.75 -11.34 10.47
N LYS A 112 6.66 -10.93 11.13
CA LYS A 112 6.15 -11.60 12.34
C LYS A 112 4.91 -12.44 12.05
N SER A 113 4.64 -13.37 12.96
CA SER A 113 3.43 -14.18 12.92
C SER A 113 2.22 -13.30 13.20
N LEU A 114 1.27 -13.28 12.26
CA LEU A 114 0.03 -12.54 12.35
C LEU A 114 -0.95 -13.25 13.27
N VAL A 115 -1.64 -12.46 14.09
CA VAL A 115 -2.63 -12.89 15.08
C VAL A 115 -4.04 -12.85 14.45
N PRO A 116 -4.72 -13.99 14.30
CA PRO A 116 -6.09 -14.03 13.79
C PRO A 116 -7.05 -13.20 14.66
N GLY A 117 -7.92 -12.42 14.02
CA GLY A 117 -8.87 -11.52 14.68
C GLY A 117 -8.29 -10.17 15.10
N ALA A 118 -6.96 -10.02 15.19
CA ALA A 118 -6.29 -8.76 15.49
C ALA A 118 -5.63 -8.15 14.24
N ASP A 119 -4.71 -8.89 13.61
CA ASP A 119 -3.98 -8.40 12.43
C ASP A 119 -4.75 -8.64 11.13
N CYS A 120 -5.57 -9.70 11.10
CA CYS A 120 -6.35 -10.13 9.95
C CYS A 120 -7.69 -10.70 10.40
N PRO A 121 -8.73 -10.73 9.53
CA PRO A 121 -9.96 -11.45 9.82
C PRO A 121 -9.71 -12.90 10.26
N GLU A 122 -10.49 -13.39 11.21
CA GLU A 122 -10.28 -14.73 11.79
C GLU A 122 -10.36 -15.86 10.75
N SER A 123 -11.19 -15.71 9.71
CA SER A 123 -11.34 -16.69 8.62
C SER A 123 -10.22 -16.68 7.58
N SER A 124 -9.24 -15.77 7.71
CA SER A 124 -8.17 -15.58 6.72
C SER A 124 -7.39 -16.87 6.45
N THR A 125 -6.81 -16.97 5.25
CA THR A 125 -5.83 -18.00 4.93
C THR A 125 -4.45 -17.54 5.36
N PHE A 126 -3.88 -18.19 6.38
CA PHE A 126 -2.54 -17.86 6.88
C PHE A 126 -1.47 -18.68 6.18
N ILE A 127 -0.37 -18.02 5.80
CA ILE A 127 0.72 -18.63 5.03
C ILE A 127 2.00 -18.52 5.84
N SER A 128 2.64 -19.67 6.10
CA SER A 128 3.96 -19.70 6.75
C SER A 128 5.07 -19.31 5.78
N ASN A 129 6.20 -18.87 6.33
CA ASN A 129 7.45 -18.74 5.59
C ASN A 129 8.55 -19.55 6.24
N THR A 130 9.51 -20.01 5.44
CA THR A 130 10.74 -20.60 5.97
C THR A 130 11.88 -19.73 5.52
N LEU A 131 12.63 -19.19 6.48
CA LEU A 131 13.75 -18.28 6.23
C LEU A 131 15.02 -18.88 6.83
N ALA A 132 16.13 -18.65 6.15
CA ALA A 132 17.46 -18.88 6.68
C ALA A 132 18.20 -17.53 6.69
N GLY A 133 19.04 -17.32 7.69
CA GLY A 133 19.78 -16.08 7.88
C GLY A 133 20.95 -16.27 8.84
N GLN A 134 21.85 -15.30 8.87
CA GLN A 134 23.11 -15.40 9.65
C GLN A 134 22.88 -15.63 11.15
N LEU A 135 21.79 -15.09 11.70
CA LEU A 135 21.42 -15.24 13.12
C LEU A 135 20.56 -16.48 13.39
N ILE A 136 20.17 -17.22 12.35
CA ILE A 136 19.26 -18.36 12.43
C ILE A 136 20.05 -19.64 12.14
N LYS A 137 20.07 -20.58 13.10
CA LYS A 137 20.75 -21.87 12.94
C LYS A 137 19.94 -22.77 11.99
N GLY A 138 20.13 -22.58 10.69
CA GLY A 138 19.43 -23.31 9.62
C GLY A 138 18.07 -22.71 9.24
N PRO A 139 17.34 -23.35 8.33
CA PRO A 139 16.01 -22.88 7.92
C PRO A 139 15.02 -22.97 9.09
N VAL A 140 14.42 -21.84 9.47
CA VAL A 140 13.37 -21.77 10.50
C VAL A 140 12.05 -21.40 9.86
N ARG A 141 11.01 -22.14 10.24
CA ARG A 141 9.64 -21.89 9.82
C ARG A 141 8.99 -20.87 10.75
N PHE A 142 8.58 -19.75 10.18
CA PHE A 142 7.75 -18.74 10.81
C PHE A 142 6.28 -18.99 10.41
N PRO A 143 5.40 -19.37 11.35
CA PRO A 143 3.98 -19.55 11.04
C PRO A 143 3.30 -18.21 10.78
N ASN A 144 2.20 -18.23 10.01
CA ASN A 144 1.28 -17.11 9.83
C ASN A 144 1.94 -15.78 9.43
N VAL A 145 3.00 -15.80 8.63
CA VAL A 145 3.72 -14.58 8.20
C VAL A 145 2.90 -13.75 7.21
N TRP A 146 2.06 -14.42 6.42
CA TRP A 146 1.08 -13.76 5.59
C TRP A 146 -0.31 -14.16 6.02
N CYS A 147 -1.27 -13.27 5.76
CA CYS A 147 -2.68 -13.62 5.73
C CYS A 147 -3.28 -13.16 4.40
N MET A 148 -4.26 -13.90 3.92
CA MET A 148 -4.99 -13.61 2.71
C MET A 148 -6.48 -13.71 2.99
N PHE A 149 -7.22 -12.68 2.64
CA PHE A 149 -8.67 -12.61 2.85
C PHE A 149 -9.33 -11.76 1.78
N GLU A 150 -10.55 -12.11 1.41
CA GLU A 150 -11.38 -11.28 0.56
C GLU A 150 -12.27 -10.41 1.44
N HIS A 151 -12.38 -9.13 1.14
CA HIS A 151 -13.35 -8.27 1.83
C HIS A 151 -14.04 -7.30 0.89
N THR A 152 -15.23 -6.88 1.30
CA THR A 152 -15.99 -5.85 0.61
C THR A 152 -15.58 -4.48 1.13
N SER A 153 -15.22 -3.59 0.20
CA SER A 153 -14.88 -2.20 0.47
C SER A 153 -16.08 -1.43 1.03
N SER A 154 -15.82 -0.34 1.73
CA SER A 154 -16.86 0.59 2.19
C SER A 154 -17.54 1.36 1.06
N LEU A 155 -16.97 1.33 -0.15
CA LEU A 155 -17.50 2.00 -1.34
C LEU A 155 -17.92 0.98 -2.41
N PRO A 156 -18.98 1.27 -3.19
CA PRO A 156 -19.30 0.45 -4.35
C PRO A 156 -18.25 0.64 -5.44
N LEU A 157 -17.92 -0.44 -6.15
CA LEU A 157 -17.05 -0.39 -7.34
C LEU A 157 -17.63 0.55 -8.40
N ARG A 158 -18.95 0.48 -8.57
CA ARG A 158 -19.72 1.40 -9.42
C ARG A 158 -21.16 1.43 -8.95
N ARG A 159 -21.80 2.60 -9.09
CA ARG A 159 -23.24 2.74 -8.92
C ARG A 159 -23.78 3.84 -9.82
N HIS A 160 -24.96 3.63 -10.37
CA HIS A 160 -25.71 4.65 -11.09
C HIS A 160 -27.20 4.50 -10.81
N MET A 161 -27.89 5.63 -10.71
CA MET A 161 -29.35 5.67 -10.64
C MET A 161 -29.81 6.72 -11.64
N ALA A 162 -30.39 6.26 -12.73
CA ALA A 162 -30.95 7.11 -13.75
C ALA A 162 -32.40 7.43 -13.38
N TYR A 163 -32.76 8.70 -13.49
CA TYR A 163 -34.14 9.16 -13.43
C TYR A 163 -34.47 9.77 -14.80
N GLY A 164 -35.32 9.09 -15.56
CA GLY A 164 -35.87 9.62 -16.81
C GLY A 164 -37.25 10.22 -16.55
N PHE A 165 -37.54 11.37 -17.18
CA PHE A 165 -38.87 12.00 -17.12
C PHE A 165 -39.96 11.23 -17.89
N VAL A 166 -39.59 10.35 -18.83
CA VAL A 166 -40.55 9.64 -19.71
C VAL A 166 -40.32 8.12 -19.67
N HIS A 167 -39.11 7.65 -19.96
CA HIS A 167 -38.68 6.25 -19.80
C HIS A 167 -37.18 6.18 -19.44
N GLY A 168 -36.68 5.01 -19.08
CA GLY A 168 -35.25 4.76 -18.87
C GLY A 168 -34.74 4.96 -17.44
N SER A 169 -35.62 4.99 -16.45
CA SER A 169 -35.21 4.97 -15.04
C SER A 169 -34.71 3.59 -14.66
N PHE A 170 -33.50 3.51 -14.10
CA PHE A 170 -32.93 2.26 -13.61
C PHE A 170 -31.92 2.52 -12.49
N TYR A 171 -31.67 1.48 -11.69
CA TYR A 171 -30.52 1.40 -10.80
C TYR A 171 -29.59 0.29 -11.27
N GLY A 172 -28.29 0.57 -11.26
CA GLY A 172 -27.25 -0.42 -11.49
C GLY A 172 -26.08 -0.20 -10.54
N GLY A 173 -25.79 -1.19 -9.69
CA GLY A 173 -24.73 -1.14 -8.70
C GLY A 173 -23.87 -2.40 -8.71
N MET A 174 -22.65 -2.28 -8.22
CA MET A 174 -21.75 -3.39 -7.95
C MET A 174 -20.89 -3.00 -6.75
N MET A 175 -20.86 -3.87 -5.73
CA MET A 175 -19.97 -3.71 -4.60
C MET A 175 -18.52 -3.93 -5.04
N ASP A 176 -17.58 -3.23 -4.42
CA ASP A 176 -16.16 -3.50 -4.62
C ASP A 176 -15.71 -4.58 -3.63
N SER A 177 -15.40 -5.77 -4.12
CA SER A 177 -14.80 -6.84 -3.32
C SER A 177 -13.40 -7.12 -3.83
N HIS A 178 -12.42 -7.12 -2.95
CA HIS A 178 -11.03 -7.31 -3.33
C HIS A 178 -10.34 -8.29 -2.41
N LEU A 179 -9.34 -8.98 -2.98
CA LEU A 179 -8.45 -9.83 -2.23
C LEU A 179 -7.35 -8.96 -1.62
N THR A 180 -7.10 -9.10 -0.32
CA THR A 180 -5.96 -8.50 0.34
C THR A 180 -4.98 -9.59 0.77
N LEU A 181 -3.72 -9.44 0.38
CA LEU A 181 -2.58 -10.20 0.90
C LEU A 181 -1.78 -9.27 1.81
N ARG A 182 -1.71 -9.60 3.10
CA ARG A 182 -1.06 -8.79 4.14
C ARG A 182 0.14 -9.50 4.74
N THR A 183 1.18 -8.74 5.05
CA THR A 183 2.28 -9.11 5.95
C THR A 183 2.56 -7.96 6.90
N VAL A 184 3.15 -8.26 8.07
CA VAL A 184 3.62 -7.24 9.01
C VAL A 184 5.11 -7.42 9.24
N LEU A 185 5.88 -6.34 9.04
CA LEU A 185 7.31 -6.28 9.32
C LEU A 185 7.51 -5.49 10.62
N THR A 186 8.03 -6.14 11.65
CA THR A 186 8.31 -5.47 12.93
C THR A 186 9.80 -5.20 13.03
N PHE A 187 10.18 -3.94 12.91
CA PHE A 187 11.57 -3.49 13.00
C PHE A 187 11.78 -2.62 14.23
N GLY A 188 12.45 -3.18 15.24
CA GLY A 188 12.69 -2.50 16.51
C GLY A 188 11.38 -2.05 17.17
N ASN A 189 11.10 -0.75 17.10
CA ASN A 189 9.94 -0.12 17.68
C ASN A 189 8.72 -0.03 16.74
N TYR A 190 8.89 -0.13 15.42
CA TYR A 190 7.78 0.02 14.47
C TYR A 190 7.23 -1.32 13.98
N ASP A 191 5.94 -1.29 13.67
CA ASP A 191 5.24 -2.34 12.95
C ASP A 191 4.71 -1.76 11.63
N TYR A 192 5.18 -2.31 10.51
CA TYR A 192 4.77 -1.92 9.16
C TYR A 192 3.80 -2.96 8.60
N VAL A 193 2.52 -2.58 8.50
CA VAL A 193 1.49 -3.39 7.85
C VAL A 193 1.56 -3.12 6.36
N VAL A 194 1.86 -4.14 5.57
CA VAL A 194 1.99 -4.05 4.10
C VAL A 194 0.88 -4.88 3.46
N ASP A 195 -0.01 -4.20 2.74
CA ASP A 195 -1.13 -4.79 2.03
C ASP A 195 -0.95 -4.69 0.53
N PHE A 196 -1.17 -5.82 -0.15
CA PHE A 196 -1.38 -5.87 -1.60
C PHE A 196 -2.85 -6.20 -1.84
N SER A 197 -3.58 -5.27 -2.46
CA SER A 197 -5.01 -5.38 -2.70
C SER A 197 -5.31 -5.54 -4.19
N PHE A 198 -6.19 -6.47 -4.54
CA PHE A 198 -6.51 -6.88 -5.91
C PHE A 198 -8.00 -6.76 -6.18
N HIS A 199 -8.42 -5.76 -6.95
CA HIS A 199 -9.82 -5.45 -7.19
C HIS A 199 -10.40 -6.14 -8.42
N GLN A 200 -11.72 -6.32 -8.45
CA GLN A 200 -12.42 -7.04 -9.53
C GLN A 200 -12.30 -6.37 -10.91
N ASN A 201 -12.00 -5.07 -10.94
CA ASN A 201 -11.86 -4.27 -12.16
C ASN A 201 -10.43 -4.27 -12.73
N GLY A 202 -9.49 -5.01 -12.13
CA GLY A 202 -8.09 -4.99 -12.53
C GLY A 202 -7.26 -3.93 -11.79
N LEU A 203 -7.83 -3.11 -10.90
CA LEU A 203 -7.00 -2.26 -10.04
C LEU A 203 -6.21 -3.12 -9.04
N MET A 204 -4.95 -2.77 -8.86
CA MET A 204 -4.12 -3.26 -7.77
C MET A 204 -3.47 -2.07 -7.08
N ASP A 205 -3.45 -2.09 -5.75
CA ASP A 205 -2.78 -1.08 -4.96
C ASP A 205 -1.94 -1.73 -3.85
N VAL A 206 -0.95 -0.96 -3.40
CA VAL A 206 -0.10 -1.30 -2.27
C VAL A 206 -0.29 -0.24 -1.21
N GLN A 207 -0.64 -0.67 0.00
CA GLN A 207 -0.80 0.21 1.14
C GLN A 207 0.20 -0.18 2.22
N ILE A 208 0.85 0.83 2.80
CA ILE A 208 1.68 0.65 4.00
C ILE A 208 1.12 1.53 5.10
N ALA A 209 0.84 0.92 6.25
CA ALA A 209 0.56 1.62 7.49
C ALA A 209 1.69 1.39 8.49
N SER A 210 2.11 2.46 9.16
CA SER A 210 3.07 2.41 10.26
C SER A 210 2.33 2.50 11.59
N THR A 211 2.59 1.54 12.49
CA THR A 211 2.10 1.51 13.87
C THR A 211 3.23 1.07 14.81
N GLY A 212 2.90 0.68 16.04
CA GLY A 212 3.87 0.34 17.07
C GLY A 212 4.28 1.56 17.90
N TYR A 213 5.54 1.60 18.33
CA TYR A 213 6.11 2.62 19.19
C TYR A 213 6.96 3.64 18.42
N LEU A 214 7.00 4.87 18.92
CA LEU A 214 7.96 5.87 18.45
C LEU A 214 9.37 5.54 18.95
N MET A 215 10.38 5.84 18.13
CA MET A 215 11.76 5.94 18.60
C MET A 215 11.95 7.30 19.30
N VAL A 216 12.00 7.26 20.63
CA VAL A 216 11.97 8.45 21.49
C VAL A 216 13.34 8.77 22.10
N SER A 217 13.54 10.03 22.49
CA SER A 217 14.71 10.48 23.23
C SER A 217 14.33 11.22 24.52
N PRO A 218 15.25 11.40 25.48
CA PRO A 218 15.02 12.25 26.65
C PRO A 218 14.73 13.69 26.21
N TYR A 219 13.64 14.27 26.73
CA TYR A 219 13.25 15.63 26.37
C TYR A 219 14.24 16.68 26.89
N SER A 220 14.68 17.57 26.01
CA SER A 220 15.36 18.83 26.34
C SER A 220 14.63 20.03 25.72
N LYS A 221 14.90 21.25 26.24
CA LYS A 221 14.26 22.48 25.71
C LYS A 221 14.75 22.82 24.30
N GLU A 222 15.94 22.35 23.95
CA GLU A 222 16.61 22.52 22.67
C GLU A 222 15.96 21.67 21.56
N ASP A 223 15.10 20.71 21.90
CA ASP A 223 14.41 19.85 20.94
C ASP A 223 13.16 20.49 20.32
N SER A 224 12.81 21.74 20.67
CA SER A 224 11.54 22.38 20.26
C SER A 224 11.31 22.46 18.74
N ASN A 225 12.39 22.41 17.94
CA ASN A 225 12.32 22.40 16.47
C ASN A 225 12.30 20.99 15.87
N TYR A 226 12.46 19.94 16.68
CA TYR A 226 12.72 18.57 16.23
C TYR A 226 11.73 17.55 16.77
N GLY A 227 10.60 17.98 17.32
CA GLY A 227 9.57 17.07 17.80
C GLY A 227 8.64 17.70 18.82
N PHE A 228 7.82 16.84 19.45
CA PHE A 228 6.90 17.26 20.50
C PHE A 228 7.08 16.40 21.75
N ARG A 229 7.02 17.04 22.91
CA ARG A 229 7.05 16.33 24.20
C ARG A 229 5.80 15.47 24.32
N VAL A 230 5.98 14.15 24.40
CA VAL A 230 4.89 13.16 24.47
C VAL A 230 4.68 12.62 25.89
N GLN A 231 5.64 12.85 26.79
CA GLN A 231 5.54 12.55 28.22
C GLN A 231 6.52 13.44 29.02
N ASP A 232 6.40 13.46 30.35
CA ASP A 232 7.21 14.26 31.28
C ASP A 232 8.70 14.36 30.92
N HIS A 233 9.34 13.29 30.47
CA HIS A 233 10.77 13.32 30.13
C HIS A 233 11.06 12.76 28.73
N ILE A 234 10.07 12.77 27.84
CA ILE A 234 10.15 12.07 26.55
C ILE A 234 9.69 12.98 25.44
N ILE A 235 10.50 13.05 24.39
CA ILE A 235 10.14 13.67 23.12
C ILE A 235 9.93 12.61 22.03
N GLY A 236 8.86 12.78 21.25
CA GLY A 236 8.70 12.10 19.96
C GLY A 236 9.45 12.90 18.91
N ASN A 237 10.57 12.34 18.41
CA ASN A 237 11.43 13.00 17.44
C ASN A 237 10.75 13.08 16.06
N LEU A 238 11.00 14.16 15.33
CA LEU A 238 10.61 14.35 13.94
C LEU A 238 11.35 13.34 13.06
N HIS A 239 10.62 12.73 12.11
CA HIS A 239 11.20 11.79 11.17
C HIS A 239 10.37 11.66 9.91
N HIS A 240 11.01 11.16 8.84
CA HIS A 240 10.35 10.79 7.60
C HIS A 240 10.41 9.27 7.40
N HIS A 241 9.27 8.66 7.07
CA HIS A 241 9.24 7.31 6.51
C HIS A 241 9.25 7.39 4.98
N LEU A 242 10.20 6.70 4.35
CA LEU A 242 10.32 6.59 2.91
C LEU A 242 10.29 5.11 2.53
N PHE A 243 9.41 4.74 1.61
CA PHE A 243 9.25 3.36 1.14
C PHE A 243 9.59 3.30 -0.34
N HIS A 244 10.41 2.33 -0.72
CA HIS A 244 10.84 2.15 -2.11
C HIS A 244 10.32 0.83 -2.65
N PHE A 245 9.61 0.89 -3.78
CA PHE A 245 9.10 -0.27 -4.48
C PHE A 245 9.70 -0.38 -5.87
N LYS A 246 10.05 -1.61 -6.26
CA LYS A 246 10.28 -1.98 -7.65
C LYS A 246 8.96 -2.42 -8.26
N VAL A 247 8.63 -1.87 -9.42
CA VAL A 247 7.44 -2.22 -10.22
C VAL A 247 7.90 -2.49 -11.65
N ASP A 248 8.11 -3.76 -11.97
CA ASP A 248 8.62 -4.25 -13.25
C ASP A 248 7.45 -4.58 -14.18
N MET A 249 7.03 -3.60 -14.98
CA MET A 249 5.80 -3.65 -15.77
C MET A 249 6.03 -4.32 -17.13
N ASP A 250 5.15 -5.27 -17.46
CA ASP A 250 5.13 -6.06 -18.70
C ASP A 250 3.78 -5.89 -19.41
N VAL A 251 3.32 -4.64 -19.59
CA VAL A 251 1.98 -4.34 -20.08
C VAL A 251 1.76 -4.95 -21.46
N GLY A 252 0.68 -5.72 -21.58
CA GLY A 252 0.35 -6.43 -22.81
C GLY A 252 1.20 -7.68 -23.05
N GLY A 253 1.82 -8.23 -22.00
CA GLY A 253 2.61 -9.47 -22.06
C GLY A 253 3.97 -9.31 -22.76
N SER A 254 4.51 -8.10 -22.82
CA SER A 254 5.76 -7.79 -23.50
C SER A 254 6.55 -6.75 -22.71
N THR A 255 7.87 -6.89 -22.77
CA THR A 255 8.86 -5.96 -22.19
C THR A 255 9.02 -4.68 -23.02
N GLU A 256 8.45 -4.61 -24.22
CA GLU A 256 8.53 -3.45 -25.12
C GLU A 256 7.54 -2.33 -24.74
N ASN A 257 7.63 -1.88 -23.50
CA ASN A 257 6.77 -0.83 -22.97
C ASN A 257 7.34 0.58 -23.24
N ARG A 258 6.49 1.58 -23.08
CA ARG A 258 6.80 3.01 -23.14
C ARG A 258 6.20 3.69 -21.92
N TYR A 259 6.87 4.74 -21.45
CA TYR A 259 6.39 5.54 -20.34
C TYR A 259 6.07 6.96 -20.78
N SER A 260 4.86 7.40 -20.48
CA SER A 260 4.35 8.74 -20.80
C SER A 260 3.68 9.37 -19.58
N THR A 261 3.73 10.70 -19.51
CA THR A 261 2.81 11.46 -18.64
C THR A 261 1.67 12.05 -19.47
N LEU A 262 0.45 12.07 -18.94
CA LEU A 262 -0.65 12.88 -19.47
C LEU A 262 -0.91 14.05 -18.53
N ASP A 263 -0.69 15.25 -19.06
CA ASP A 263 -0.83 16.51 -18.35
C ASP A 263 -2.10 17.24 -18.82
N ILE A 264 -2.87 17.80 -17.89
CA ILE A 264 -4.05 18.62 -18.21
C ILE A 264 -3.63 20.09 -18.28
N HIS A 265 -3.79 20.69 -19.46
CA HIS A 265 -3.48 22.09 -19.70
C HIS A 265 -4.73 22.89 -20.01
N LYS A 266 -4.76 24.16 -19.56
CA LYS A 266 -5.70 25.15 -20.08
C LYS A 266 -5.34 25.49 -21.52
N ASP A 267 -6.34 25.53 -22.39
CA ASP A 267 -6.22 25.85 -23.80
C ASP A 267 -7.12 27.04 -24.14
N LYS A 268 -6.58 27.99 -24.91
CA LYS A 268 -7.30 29.16 -25.41
C LYS A 268 -7.57 28.93 -26.89
N THR A 269 -8.83 28.78 -27.25
CA THR A 269 -9.27 28.51 -28.63
C THR A 269 -10.37 29.48 -29.05
N LEU A 270 -10.78 29.42 -30.31
CA LEU A 270 -12.00 30.06 -30.77
C LEU A 270 -13.17 29.08 -30.58
N LEU A 271 -14.32 29.59 -30.16
CA LEU A 271 -15.52 28.76 -30.04
C LEU A 271 -15.90 28.20 -31.42
N THR A 272 -16.15 26.90 -31.52
CA THR A 272 -16.46 26.26 -32.81
C THR A 272 -17.77 26.73 -33.41
N SER A 273 -18.75 27.12 -32.58
CA SER A 273 -20.04 27.68 -33.03
C SER A 273 -19.98 29.17 -33.39
N ASP A 274 -19.01 29.94 -32.87
CA ASP A 274 -18.79 31.34 -33.22
C ASP A 274 -17.30 31.70 -33.10
N ARG A 275 -16.62 31.81 -34.26
CA ARG A 275 -15.18 32.06 -34.33
C ARG A 275 -14.77 33.47 -33.87
N ARG A 276 -15.71 34.36 -33.53
CA ARG A 276 -15.40 35.68 -32.95
C ARG A 276 -15.18 35.61 -31.44
N VAL A 277 -15.62 34.53 -30.81
CA VAL A 277 -15.56 34.36 -29.36
C VAL A 277 -14.31 33.56 -28.99
N THR A 278 -13.50 34.11 -28.09
CA THR A 278 -12.44 33.36 -27.41
C THR A 278 -13.08 32.45 -26.36
N TYR A 279 -12.72 31.17 -26.38
CA TYR A 279 -13.16 30.17 -25.43
C TYR A 279 -11.98 29.52 -24.73
N TYR A 280 -12.12 29.23 -23.44
CA TYR A 280 -11.12 28.51 -22.68
C TYR A 280 -11.63 27.11 -22.36
N GLN A 281 -10.83 26.11 -22.68
CA GLN A 281 -11.12 24.70 -22.41
C GLN A 281 -9.88 24.01 -21.83
N THR A 282 -9.97 22.72 -21.53
CA THR A 282 -8.82 21.91 -21.16
C THR A 282 -8.42 20.99 -22.30
N LYS A 283 -7.13 20.68 -22.38
CA LYS A 283 -6.58 19.68 -23.29
C LYS A 283 -5.63 18.75 -22.56
N ILE A 284 -5.56 17.52 -23.01
CA ILE A 284 -4.56 16.55 -22.57
C ILE A 284 -3.31 16.75 -23.42
N LYS A 285 -2.16 16.87 -22.76
CA LYS A 285 -0.84 16.86 -23.40
C LYS A 285 -0.11 15.59 -22.97
N GLN A 286 0.15 14.70 -23.92
CA GLN A 286 0.99 13.55 -23.68
C GLN A 286 2.47 13.93 -23.81
N SER A 287 3.30 13.43 -22.89
CA SER A 287 4.75 13.61 -22.91
C SER A 287 5.44 12.25 -22.75
N LEU A 288 5.92 11.71 -23.86
CA LEU A 288 6.74 10.50 -23.89
C LEU A 288 8.10 10.78 -23.23
N LYS A 289 8.51 9.91 -22.31
CA LYS A 289 9.83 9.98 -21.68
C LYS A 289 10.79 9.06 -22.44
N SER A 290 11.43 9.59 -23.48
CA SER A 290 12.29 8.83 -24.39
C SER A 290 13.65 8.40 -23.81
N LYS A 291 14.01 8.92 -22.63
CA LYS A 291 15.27 8.61 -21.93
C LYS A 291 14.97 8.45 -20.44
N GLU A 292 15.74 7.60 -19.76
CA GLU A 292 15.60 7.35 -18.31
C GLU A 292 15.66 8.64 -17.48
N ARG A 293 16.59 9.54 -17.81
CA ARG A 293 16.70 10.85 -17.12
C ARG A 293 15.44 11.72 -17.25
N ASN A 294 14.69 11.58 -18.33
CA ASN A 294 13.43 12.29 -18.53
C ASN A 294 12.27 11.61 -17.76
N ALA A 295 12.44 10.36 -17.35
CA ALA A 295 11.48 9.61 -16.57
C ALA A 295 11.65 9.83 -15.05
N LEU A 296 12.81 10.33 -14.61
CA LEU A 296 13.00 10.82 -13.24
C LEU A 296 12.01 11.95 -12.96
N TYR A 297 11.06 11.69 -12.08
CA TYR A 297 9.95 12.60 -11.83
C TYR A 297 9.90 12.97 -10.35
N LYS A 298 10.04 14.26 -10.06
CA LYS A 298 9.72 14.81 -8.74
C LYS A 298 8.23 15.11 -8.70
N TYR A 299 7.48 14.37 -7.88
CA TYR A 299 6.04 14.50 -7.83
C TYR A 299 5.62 15.93 -7.48
N ASN A 300 4.72 16.50 -8.28
CA ASN A 300 4.16 17.83 -8.06
C ASN A 300 2.71 17.72 -7.62
N PHE A 301 2.48 17.95 -6.32
CA PHE A 301 1.14 17.90 -5.73
C PHE A 301 0.21 19.02 -6.21
N GLU A 302 0.74 20.15 -6.70
CA GLU A 302 -0.07 21.25 -7.24
C GLU A 302 -0.52 21.00 -8.69
N LYS A 303 0.25 20.20 -9.44
CA LYS A 303 0.00 19.88 -10.86
C LYS A 303 0.25 18.40 -11.11
N PRO A 304 -0.63 17.51 -10.62
CA PRO A 304 -0.45 16.07 -10.78
C PRO A 304 -0.61 15.68 -12.26
N ALA A 305 0.27 14.81 -12.72
CA ALA A 305 0.18 14.18 -14.03
C ALA A 305 -0.33 12.74 -13.91
N TYR A 306 -0.93 12.22 -14.98
CA TYR A 306 -1.21 10.78 -15.08
C TYR A 306 0.03 10.08 -15.61
N HIS A 307 0.60 9.19 -14.81
CA HIS A 307 1.75 8.37 -15.16
C HIS A 307 1.26 7.09 -15.82
N ILE A 308 1.71 6.77 -17.04
CA ILE A 308 1.19 5.63 -17.79
C ILE A 308 2.33 4.85 -18.42
N VAL A 309 2.40 3.55 -18.08
CA VAL A 309 3.19 2.55 -18.81
C VAL A 309 2.27 1.90 -19.84
N HIS A 310 2.63 1.97 -21.12
CA HIS A 310 1.79 1.51 -22.23
C HIS A 310 2.59 0.73 -23.26
N ASN A 311 1.89 -0.03 -24.08
CA ASN A 311 2.48 -0.83 -25.14
C ASN A 311 1.89 -0.42 -26.50
N ASN A 312 2.74 0.04 -27.42
CA ASN A 312 2.30 0.54 -28.72
C ASN A 312 1.85 -0.59 -29.66
N ASN A 313 2.35 -1.80 -29.43
CA ASN A 313 2.03 -2.99 -30.22
C ASN A 313 0.77 -3.70 -29.71
N ASN A 314 0.23 -3.27 -28.57
CA ASN A 314 -0.98 -3.85 -27.98
C ASN A 314 -2.04 -2.77 -27.80
N LYS A 315 -3.02 -2.74 -28.72
CA LYS A 315 -4.07 -1.73 -28.75
C LYS A 315 -5.40 -2.28 -28.28
N THR A 316 -6.24 -1.39 -27.79
CA THR A 316 -7.65 -1.66 -27.51
C THR A 316 -8.42 -1.81 -28.82
N ARG A 317 -9.68 -2.26 -28.74
CA ARG A 317 -10.61 -2.30 -29.88
C ARG A 317 -10.89 -0.94 -30.53
N PHE A 318 -10.47 0.16 -29.90
CA PHE A 318 -10.66 1.53 -30.37
C PHE A 318 -9.36 2.15 -30.91
N ASP A 319 -8.35 1.33 -31.20
CA ASP A 319 -7.02 1.75 -31.67
C ASP A 319 -6.20 2.58 -30.65
N GLU A 320 -6.66 2.67 -29.40
CA GLU A 320 -5.91 3.28 -28.30
C GLU A 320 -4.87 2.33 -27.71
N MET A 321 -3.71 2.85 -27.30
CA MET A 321 -2.65 2.07 -26.67
C MET A 321 -3.11 1.49 -25.32
N ARG A 322 -2.95 0.19 -25.10
CA ARG A 322 -3.20 -0.40 -23.77
C ARG A 322 -2.13 0.07 -22.80
N GLY A 323 -2.55 0.45 -21.60
CA GLY A 323 -1.67 0.94 -20.56
C GLY A 323 -2.14 0.57 -19.16
N TYR A 324 -1.20 0.63 -18.23
CA TYR A 324 -1.45 0.69 -16.79
C TYR A 324 -1.03 2.06 -16.27
N ARG A 325 -1.84 2.58 -15.36
CA ARG A 325 -1.57 3.80 -14.60
C ARG A 325 -1.26 3.40 -13.17
#